data_AF-Q111Z7-F1
#
_entry.id   AF-Q111Z7-F1
#
_cell.length_a   1.000
_cell.length_b   1.000
_cell.length_c   1.000
_cell.angle_alpha   90.00
_cell.angle_beta   90.00
_cell.angle_gamma   90.00
#
_symmetry.space_group_name_H-M   'P 1'
#
loop_
_entity.id
_entity.type
_entity.pdbx_description
1 polymer ?
#
loop_
_entity_poly.entity_id
_entity_poly.type
_entity_poly.pdbx_seq_one_letter_code
_entity_poly.pdbx_strand_id
1 'polypeptide(L)' 'MTGAERVKVEKSRGDRLAHIAEPERQQAEPERQRAEKAEQTRRNAIPKLLATGITVEQVAQILSLTVEEVREISG' A
#
# COMPACT_ATOMS: atom_id res chain seq x y z
N MET A 1 13.70 15.78 -46.30
CA MET A 1 13.08 15.64 -44.97
C MET A 1 12.61 17.00 -44.49
N THR A 2 11.33 17.28 -44.71
CA THR A 2 10.68 18.56 -44.39
C THR A 2 10.30 18.62 -42.91
N GLY A 3 10.21 19.83 -42.35
CA GLY A 3 9.89 20.05 -40.93
C GLY A 3 8.61 19.36 -40.42
N ALA A 4 7.68 19.04 -41.33
CA ALA A 4 6.45 18.30 -41.02
C ALA A 4 6.66 16.83 -40.64
N GLU A 5 7.73 16.17 -41.13
CA GLU A 5 8.05 14.79 -40.73
C GLU A 5 8.61 14.71 -39.30
N ARG A 6 9.35 15.74 -38.86
CA ARG A 6 9.94 15.77 -37.50
C ARG A 6 8.86 15.89 -36.41
N VAL A 7 7.85 16.72 -36.64
CA VAL A 7 6.74 16.92 -35.69
C VAL A 7 5.90 15.64 -35.50
N LYS A 8 5.71 14.85 -36.57
CA LYS A 8 4.99 13.57 -36.48
C LYS A 8 5.76 12.52 -35.69
N VAL A 9 7.08 12.46 -35.84
CA VAL A 9 7.95 11.53 -35.11
C VAL A 9 8.03 11.89 -33.62
N GLU A 10 8.11 13.18 -33.28
CA GLU A 10 8.12 13.63 -31.89
C GLU A 10 6.80 13.35 -31.18
N LYS A 11 5.67 13.62 -31.84
CA LYS A 11 4.33 13.35 -31.28
C LYS A 11 4.12 11.85 -31.04
N SER A 12 4.49 11.02 -32.01
CA SER A 12 4.41 9.55 -31.90
C SER A 12 5.29 8.97 -30.79
N ARG A 13 6.40 9.65 -30.44
CA ARG A 13 7.25 9.27 -29.31
C ARG A 13 6.63 9.65 -27.97
N GLY A 14 6.00 10.83 -27.88
CA GLY A 14 5.27 11.27 -26.69
C GLY A 14 4.11 10.35 -26.33
N ASP A 15 3.31 9.97 -27.33
CA ASP A 15 2.18 9.04 -27.15
C ASP A 15 2.66 7.66 -26.67
N ARG A 16 3.77 7.15 -27.22
CA ARG A 16 4.32 5.84 -26.83
C ARG A 16 4.89 5.83 -25.41
N LEU A 17 5.45 6.95 -24.94
CA LEU A 17 5.97 7.07 -23.57
C LEU A 17 4.84 7.21 -22.54
N ALA A 18 3.75 7.89 -22.90
CA ALA A 18 2.55 7.96 -22.05
C ALA A 18 1.92 6.58 -21.83
N HIS A 19 1.82 5.78 -22.89
CA HIS A 19 1.27 4.41 -22.83
C HIS A 19 2.05 3.43 -21.95
N ILE A 20 3.34 3.69 -21.67
CA ILE A 20 4.17 2.84 -20.78
C ILE A 20 4.06 3.28 -19.32
N ALA A 21 3.75 4.55 -19.04
CA ALA A 21 3.66 5.10 -17.68
C ALA A 21 2.29 4.88 -17.00
N GLU A 22 1.23 4.70 -17.78
CA GLU A 22 -0.12 4.38 -17.27
C GLU A 22 -0.24 3.03 -16.53
N PRO A 23 0.36 1.91 -16.99
CA PRO A 23 0.24 0.63 -16.29
C PRO A 23 0.95 0.58 -14.93
N GLU A 24 2.01 1.37 -14.71
CA GLU A 24 2.70 1.40 -13.41
C GLU A 24 1.89 2.12 -12.32
N ARG A 25 1.07 3.12 -12.69
CA ARG A 25 0.21 3.81 -11.72
C ARG A 25 -1.01 3.00 -11.31
N GLN A 26 -1.56 2.18 -12.22
CA GLN A 26 -2.74 1.35 -11.92
C GLN A 26 -2.45 0.15 -11.02
N GLN A 27 -1.19 -0.27 -10.87
CA GLN A 27 -0.80 -1.35 -9.95
C GLN A 27 -0.49 -0.87 -8.53
N ALA A 28 -0.16 0.41 -8.35
CA ALA A 28 0.18 0.96 -7.04
C ALA A 28 -1.03 1.16 -6.10
N GLU A 29 -2.22 1.40 -6.66
CA GLU A 29 -3.45 1.58 -5.88
C GLU A 29 -3.94 0.30 -5.16
N PRO A 30 -4.01 -0.88 -5.81
CA PRO A 30 -4.46 -2.09 -5.13
C PRO A 30 -3.49 -2.59 -4.06
N GLU A 31 -2.19 -2.33 -4.19
CA GLU A 31 -1.19 -2.72 -3.19
C GLU A 31 -1.31 -1.89 -1.91
N ARG A 32 -1.52 -0.57 -2.02
CA ARG A 32 -1.74 0.30 -0.85
C ARG A 32 -3.01 -0.07 -0.09
N GLN A 33 -4.11 -0.29 -0.81
CA GLN A 33 -5.38 -0.70 -0.20
C GLN A 33 -5.27 -2.06 0.52
N ARG A 34 -4.45 -2.99 0.02
CA ARG A 34 -4.20 -4.27 0.71
C ARG A 34 -3.39 -4.10 1.98
N ALA A 35 -2.36 -3.26 1.95
CA ALA A 35 -1.53 -2.97 3.12
C ALA A 35 -2.36 -2.33 4.24
N GLU A 36 -3.16 -1.31 3.92
CA GLU A 36 -4.05 -0.64 4.89
C GLU A 36 -5.08 -1.59 5.48
N LYS A 37 -5.67 -2.48 4.66
CA LYS A 37 -6.65 -3.46 5.14
C LYS A 37 -6.02 -4.51 6.05
N ALA A 38 -4.80 -4.94 5.74
CA ALA A 38 -4.06 -5.89 6.58
C ALA A 38 -3.72 -5.26 7.94
N GLU A 39 -3.27 -4.01 7.93
CA GLU A 39 -2.96 -3.25 9.15
C GLU A 39 -4.21 -3.05 10.03
N GLN A 40 -5.32 -2.61 9.43
CA GLN A 40 -6.57 -2.44 10.16
C GLN A 40 -7.07 -3.76 10.76
N THR A 41 -6.92 -4.86 10.03
CA THR A 41 -7.31 -6.19 10.52
C THR A 41 -6.48 -6.62 11.73
N ARG A 42 -5.16 -6.36 11.71
CA ARG A 42 -4.27 -6.63 12.85
C ARG A 42 -4.68 -5.79 14.06
N ARG A 43 -4.88 -4.48 13.89
CA ARG A 43 -5.30 -3.58 14.98
C ARG A 43 -6.63 -4.01 15.59
N ASN A 44 -7.61 -4.38 14.77
CA ASN A 44 -8.90 -4.88 15.23
C ASN A 44 -8.84 -6.25 15.94
N ALA A 45 -7.77 -7.02 15.74
CA ALA A 45 -7.55 -8.29 16.43
C ALA A 45 -7.01 -8.11 17.86
N ILE A 46 -6.33 -6.99 18.16
CA ILE A 46 -5.75 -6.69 19.47
C ILE A 46 -6.75 -6.89 20.62
N PRO A 47 -7.90 -6.20 20.67
CA PRO A 47 -8.83 -6.34 21.80
C PRO A 47 -9.40 -7.76 21.92
N LYS A 48 -9.56 -8.48 20.81
CA LYS A 48 -10.05 -9.87 20.80
C LYS A 48 -9.03 -10.82 21.40
N LEU A 49 -7.76 -10.66 21.04
CA LEU A 49 -6.66 -11.48 21.57
C LEU A 49 -6.45 -11.22 23.07
N LEU A 50 -6.51 -9.96 23.50
CA LEU A 50 -6.46 -9.61 24.92
C LEU A 50 -7.63 -10.21 25.71
N ALA A 51 -8.85 -10.17 25.14
CA ALA A 51 -10.03 -10.77 25.77
C ALA A 51 -9.94 -12.30 25.94
N THR A 52 -9.12 -12.98 25.12
CA THR A 52 -8.84 -14.43 25.28
C THR A 52 -7.78 -14.74 26.34
N GLY A 53 -7.20 -13.72 26.98
CA GLY A 53 -6.18 -13.89 28.03
C GLY A 53 -4.74 -13.87 27.52
N ILE A 54 -4.51 -13.46 26.27
CA ILE A 54 -3.17 -13.24 25.72
C ILE A 54 -2.62 -11.92 26.28
N THR A 55 -1.33 -11.86 26.63
CA THR A 55 -0.72 -10.63 27.16
C THR A 55 -0.43 -9.61 26.06
N VAL A 56 -0.30 -8.34 26.43
CA VAL A 56 0.06 -7.24 25.52
C VAL A 56 1.35 -7.54 24.75
N GLU A 57 2.36 -8.08 25.41
CA GLU A 57 3.66 -8.45 24.81
C GLU A 57 3.52 -9.58 23.78
N GLN A 58 2.66 -10.56 24.08
CA GLN A 58 2.39 -11.67 23.16
C GLN A 58 1.58 -11.19 21.95
N VAL A 59 0.60 -10.31 22.14
CA VAL A 59 -0.16 -9.70 21.04
C VAL A 59 0.77 -8.89 20.12
N ALA A 60 1.69 -8.11 20.70
CA ALA A 60 2.71 -7.37 19.96
C ALA A 60 3.55 -8.30 19.08
N GLN A 61 4.02 -9.43 19.62
CA GLN A 61 4.75 -10.44 18.83
C GLN A 61 3.89 -11.09 17.73
N ILE A 62 2.65 -11.50 18.04
CA ILE A 62 1.76 -12.19 17.09
C ILE A 62 1.40 -11.29 15.91
N LEU A 63 1.14 -10.01 16.16
CA LEU A 63 0.71 -9.06 15.14
C LEU A 63 1.88 -8.30 14.48
N SER A 64 3.12 -8.57 14.93
CA SER A 64 4.32 -7.81 14.56
C SER A 64 4.12 -6.30 14.76
N LEU A 65 3.56 -5.94 15.91
CA LEU A 65 3.39 -4.57 16.38
C LEU A 65 4.31 -4.32 17.57
N THR A 66 4.52 -3.06 17.92
CA THR A 66 5.20 -2.69 19.16
C THR A 66 4.27 -2.83 20.37
N VAL A 67 4.87 -3.00 21.55
CA VAL A 67 4.10 -3.03 22.81
C VAL A 67 3.38 -1.70 23.04
N GLU A 68 4.02 -0.57 22.70
CA GLU A 68 3.40 0.76 22.73
C GLU A 68 2.13 0.81 21.87
N GLU A 69 2.19 0.39 20.59
CA GLU A 69 1.02 0.41 19.69
C GLU A 69 -0.13 -0.45 20.22
N VAL A 70 0.18 -1.62 20.79
CA VAL A 70 -0.84 -2.49 21.38
C VAL A 70 -1.47 -1.81 22.60
N ARG A 71 -0.68 -1.14 23.44
CA ARG A 71 -1.17 -0.39 24.61
C ARG A 71 -2.08 0.77 24.20
N GLU A 72 -1.69 1.56 23.20
CA GLU A 72 -2.49 2.68 22.69
C GLU A 72 -3.84 2.24 22.14
N ILE A 73 -3.93 1.04 21.56
CA ILE A 73 -5.18 0.50 20.99
C ILE A 73 -6.04 -0.20 22.06
N SER A 74 -5.40 -0.72 23.12
CA SER A 74 -6.08 -1.45 24.20
C SER A 74 -6.49 -0.60 25.40
N GLY A 75 -5.92 0.60 25.54
CA GLY A 75 -6.20 1.57 26.61
C GLY A 75 -7.44 2.39 26.34
#